data_AF-A0AAW9IAN4-F1
#
_entry.id   AF-A0AAW9IAN4-F1
#
_cell.length_a   1.000
_cell.length_b   1.000
_cell.length_c   1.000
_cell.angle_alpha   90.00
_cell.angle_beta   90.00
_cell.angle_gamma   90.00
#
_symmetry.space_group_name_H-M   'P 1'
#
loop_
_entity.id
_entity.type
_entity.pdbx_description
1 polymer ?
#
loop_
_entity_poly.entity_id
_entity_poly.type
_entity_poly.pdbx_seq_one_letter_code
_entity_poly.pdbx_strand_id
1 'polypeptide(L)'
;EYEKGLGKGEQPIFPNIIFRVKEGVNRDPGDKYHYLYQLACKVAAKSMNPTFMNIDADFNKEYYDMGYMPATMGCRTYLMKNVNGEPGCKGRGNIAPVTINLPRIGIQAKGNIQVFFSILDKRLELAKEALLHRYDILKKLKVKDLPFVAGQGL
;
A
#
# COMPACT_ATOMS: atom_id res chain seq x y z
N GLU A 1 -16.84 15.43 -8.83
CA GLU A 1 -16.36 14.89 -10.12
C GLU A 1 -16.38 13.36 -10.20
N TYR A 2 -15.78 12.60 -9.28
CA TYR A 2 -15.77 11.11 -9.39
C TYR A 2 -17.18 10.49 -9.47
N GLU A 3 -18.16 11.07 -8.78
CA GLU A 3 -19.57 10.63 -8.86
C GLU A 3 -20.19 10.81 -10.26
N LYS A 4 -19.73 11.79 -11.05
CA LYS A 4 -20.26 12.08 -12.38
C LYS A 4 -19.77 11.10 -13.45
N GLY A 5 -18.72 10.32 -13.15
CA GLY A 5 -18.01 9.49 -14.12
C GLY A 5 -17.15 10.31 -15.09
N LEU A 6 -16.49 9.60 -16.00
CA LEU A 6 -15.73 10.15 -17.11
C LEU A 6 -16.65 10.25 -18.34
N GLY A 7 -16.47 11.25 -19.20
CA GLY A 7 -17.14 11.30 -20.52
C GLY A 7 -18.67 11.17 -20.43
N LYS A 8 -19.20 10.01 -20.84
CA LYS A 8 -20.64 9.71 -20.83
C LYS A 8 -21.14 9.14 -19.51
N GLY A 9 -20.34 9.27 -18.45
CA GLY A 9 -20.62 8.72 -17.12
C GLY A 9 -19.94 7.38 -16.86
N GLU A 10 -18.95 7.00 -17.67
CA GLU A 10 -18.18 5.78 -17.45
C GLU A 10 -17.41 5.83 -16.13
N GLN A 11 -17.23 4.68 -15.49
CA GLN A 11 -16.45 4.59 -14.26
C GLN A 11 -14.94 4.77 -14.57
N PRO A 12 -14.28 5.81 -14.03
CA PRO A 12 -12.85 5.95 -14.20
C PRO A 12 -12.10 4.86 -13.42
N ILE A 13 -11.16 4.18 -14.10
CA ILE A 13 -10.25 3.21 -13.49
C ILE A 13 -9.16 3.93 -12.68
N PHE A 14 -8.73 5.11 -13.14
CA PHE A 14 -7.75 5.95 -12.47
C PHE A 14 -8.15 7.45 -12.50
N PRO A 15 -7.67 8.25 -11.54
CA PRO A 15 -6.79 7.88 -10.43
C PRO A 15 -7.53 7.13 -9.31
N ASN A 16 -6.86 6.17 -8.67
CA ASN A 16 -7.39 5.58 -7.43
C ASN A 16 -7.48 6.64 -6.33
N ILE A 17 -8.58 6.64 -5.60
CA ILE A 17 -8.80 7.58 -4.49
C ILE A 17 -8.77 6.81 -3.17
N ILE A 18 -8.06 7.36 -2.19
CA ILE A 18 -8.07 6.89 -0.81
C ILE A 18 -8.77 7.96 0.04
N PHE A 19 -9.94 7.63 0.56
CA PHE A 19 -10.64 8.43 1.55
C PHE A 19 -10.13 8.10 2.94
N ARG A 20 -9.61 9.10 3.65
CA ARG A 20 -9.08 8.94 5.00
C ARG A 20 -10.20 9.11 6.02
N VAL A 21 -10.42 8.09 6.84
CA VAL A 21 -11.44 8.06 7.87
C VAL A 21 -10.79 8.37 9.21
N LYS A 22 -11.35 9.34 9.95
CA LYS A 22 -10.84 9.75 11.26
C LYS A 22 -11.96 10.22 12.19
N GLU A 23 -11.92 9.76 13.44
CA GLU A 23 -12.75 10.23 14.56
C GLU A 23 -12.53 11.72 14.85
N GLY A 24 -13.63 12.43 15.10
CA GLY A 24 -13.62 13.87 15.33
C GLY A 24 -13.46 14.69 14.04
N VAL A 25 -13.43 14.04 12.88
CA VAL A 25 -13.21 14.69 11.58
C VAL A 25 -14.32 14.34 10.59
N ASN A 26 -14.53 13.05 10.31
CA ASN A 26 -15.52 12.61 9.32
C ASN A 26 -16.19 11.26 9.60
N ARG A 27 -15.77 10.52 10.63
CA ARG A 27 -16.22 9.14 10.84
C ARG A 27 -17.63 9.10 11.40
N ASP A 28 -17.91 9.93 12.40
CA ASP A 28 -19.10 9.83 13.23
C ASP A 28 -20.14 10.90 12.84
N PRO A 29 -21.47 10.68 13.01
CA PRO A 29 -22.51 11.62 12.55
C PRO A 29 -22.40 13.06 13.07
N GLY A 30 -21.78 13.26 14.23
CA GLY A 30 -21.52 14.57 14.81
C GLY A 30 -20.27 15.28 14.27
N ASP A 31 -19.44 14.58 13.49
CA ASP A 31 -18.20 15.14 12.97
C ASP A 31 -18.47 16.18 11.87
N LYS A 32 -17.69 17.28 11.89
CA LYS A 32 -17.81 18.41 10.97
C LYS A 32 -17.89 17.99 9.49
N TYR A 33 -17.13 16.97 9.09
CA TYR A 33 -17.04 16.52 7.71
C TYR A 33 -17.69 15.14 7.47
N HIS A 34 -18.61 14.70 8.35
CA HIS A 34 -19.29 13.42 8.19
C HIS A 34 -20.02 13.28 6.84
N TYR A 35 -20.56 14.38 6.31
CA TYR A 35 -21.19 14.39 4.99
C TYR A 35 -20.24 13.93 3.86
N LEU A 36 -18.92 14.17 3.98
CA LEU A 36 -17.93 13.68 3.02
C LEU A 36 -17.75 12.17 3.11
N TYR A 37 -17.81 11.59 4.31
CA TYR A 37 -17.76 10.14 4.49
C TYR A 37 -19.00 9.48 3.86
N GLN A 38 -20.19 10.05 4.10
CA GLN A 38 -21.42 9.57 3.46
C GLN A 38 -21.34 9.66 1.92
N LEU A 39 -20.82 10.77 1.39
CA LEU A 39 -20.59 10.93 -0.05
C LEU A 39 -19.58 9.89 -0.57
N ALA A 40 -18.48 9.66 0.13
CA ALA A 40 -17.48 8.66 -0.23
C ALA A 40 -18.10 7.25 -0.27
N CYS A 41 -18.91 6.87 0.71
CA CYS A 41 -19.63 5.59 0.71
C CYS A 41 -20.59 5.47 -0.48
N LYS A 42 -21.34 6.53 -0.79
CA LYS A 42 -22.27 6.56 -1.95
C LYS A 42 -21.54 6.35 -3.28
N VAL A 43 -20.37 6.98 -3.46
CA VAL A 43 -19.55 6.83 -4.67
C VAL A 43 -18.91 5.44 -4.73
N ALA A 44 -18.39 4.93 -3.61
CA ALA A 44 -17.78 3.61 -3.51
C ALA A 44 -18.77 2.48 -3.82
N ALA A 45 -20.03 2.61 -3.39
CA ALA A 45 -21.08 1.63 -3.68
C ALA A 45 -21.36 1.46 -5.18
N LYS A 46 -21.05 2.47 -6.01
CA LYS A 46 -21.27 2.44 -7.47
C LYS A 46 -20.00 2.15 -8.26
N SER A 47 -18.86 2.62 -7.76
CA SER A 47 -17.61 2.71 -8.52
C SER A 47 -16.40 2.05 -7.85
N MET A 48 -16.60 1.29 -6.76
CA MET A 48 -15.56 0.67 -5.91
C MET A 48 -14.48 1.63 -5.35
N ASN A 49 -14.51 2.89 -5.75
CA ASN A 49 -13.66 3.99 -5.31
C ASN A 49 -14.54 5.05 -4.64
N PRO A 50 -14.04 5.77 -3.62
CA PRO A 50 -12.72 5.62 -3.04
C PRO A 50 -12.57 4.34 -2.20
N THR A 51 -11.32 3.91 -2.05
CA THR A 51 -10.92 2.99 -0.96
C THR A 51 -10.81 3.77 0.35
N PHE A 52 -10.88 3.09 1.49
CA PHE A 52 -10.89 3.74 2.80
C PHE A 52 -9.64 3.41 3.60
N MET A 53 -9.07 4.41 4.28
CA MET A 53 -7.93 4.26 5.19
C MET A 53 -8.26 4.85 6.55
N ASN A 54 -8.30 4.00 7.57
CA ASN A 54 -8.55 4.41 8.95
C ASN A 54 -7.27 5.00 9.55
N ILE A 55 -7.29 6.30 9.83
CA ILE A 55 -6.15 7.01 10.40
C ILE A 55 -5.95 6.65 11.87
N ASP A 56 -7.03 6.37 12.59
CA ASP A 56 -6.98 6.02 14.02
C ASP A 56 -6.58 4.55 14.27
N ALA A 57 -6.35 3.73 13.22
CA ALA A 57 -5.80 2.39 13.42
C ALA A 57 -4.40 2.47 14.03
N ASP A 58 -4.05 1.61 15.00
CA ASP A 58 -2.83 1.71 15.81
C ASP A 58 -1.56 2.00 14.99
N PHE A 59 -1.34 1.23 13.92
CA PHE A 59 -0.17 1.35 13.06
C PHE A 59 -0.15 2.63 12.21
N ASN A 60 -1.28 3.31 12.01
CA ASN A 60 -1.38 4.60 11.35
C ASN A 60 -1.33 5.76 12.35
N LYS A 61 -1.99 5.58 13.50
CA LYS A 61 -2.11 6.57 14.56
C LYS A 61 -0.75 6.94 15.14
N GLU A 62 0.11 5.94 15.36
CA GLU A 62 1.51 6.15 15.79
C GLU A 62 2.21 7.23 14.95
N TYR A 63 2.17 7.09 13.62
CA TYR A 63 2.82 8.04 12.72
C TYR A 63 2.04 9.34 12.55
N TYR A 64 0.71 9.28 12.56
CA TYR A 64 -0.14 10.47 12.47
C TYR A 64 0.10 11.42 13.65
N ASP A 65 0.20 10.89 14.87
CA ASP A 65 0.50 11.66 16.08
C ASP A 65 1.91 12.28 16.03
N MET A 66 2.84 11.64 15.33
CA MET A 66 4.18 12.20 15.04
C MET A 66 4.17 13.27 13.91
N GLY A 67 3.00 13.57 13.33
CA GLY A 67 2.85 14.55 12.24
C GLY A 67 3.02 13.97 10.83
N TYR A 68 3.17 12.64 10.69
CA TYR A 68 3.33 11.98 9.40
C TYR A 68 2.00 11.44 8.91
N MET A 69 1.61 11.86 7.69
CA MET A 69 0.35 11.44 7.11
C MET A 69 0.43 10.04 6.50
N PRO A 70 -0.34 9.05 6.99
CA PRO A 70 -0.35 7.71 6.42
C PRO A 70 -0.81 7.69 4.96
N ALA A 71 -0.10 6.92 4.15
CA ALA A 71 -0.40 6.72 2.74
C ALA A 71 0.05 5.34 2.27
N THR A 72 -0.49 4.90 1.15
CA THR A 72 -0.01 3.70 0.44
C THR A 72 0.49 4.09 -0.93
N MET A 73 1.53 3.39 -1.38
CA MET A 73 2.00 3.45 -2.75
C MET A 73 1.19 2.48 -3.63
N GLY A 74 0.75 2.98 -4.78
CA GLY A 74 -0.06 2.21 -5.72
C GLY A 74 -1.34 1.72 -5.05
N CYS A 75 -1.64 0.43 -5.20
CA CYS A 75 -2.88 -0.13 -4.68
C CYS A 75 -2.91 -0.28 -3.15
N ARG A 76 -1.80 -0.71 -2.53
CA ARG A 76 -1.80 -1.11 -1.09
C ARG A 76 -0.43 -1.21 -0.42
N THR A 77 0.65 -0.80 -1.06
CA THR A 77 2.00 -0.94 -0.48
C THR A 77 2.18 0.10 0.63
N TYR A 78 2.34 -0.34 1.87
CA TYR A 78 2.47 0.54 3.03
C TYR A 78 3.95 0.79 3.38
N LEU A 79 4.33 2.05 3.62
CA LEU A 79 5.74 2.48 3.71
C LEU A 79 6.04 3.43 4.88
N MET A 80 5.28 3.41 5.98
CA MET A 80 5.47 4.42 7.04
C MET A 80 6.77 4.24 7.83
N LYS A 81 7.04 3.02 8.34
CA LYS A 81 8.24 2.74 9.13
C LYS A 81 9.52 2.96 8.32
N ASN A 82 10.54 3.55 8.94
CA ASN A 82 11.88 3.66 8.38
C ASN A 82 12.91 3.24 9.45
N VAL A 83 13.84 2.37 9.10
CA VAL A 83 14.90 1.90 10.01
C VAL A 83 16.17 2.74 9.93
N ASN A 84 16.34 3.51 8.85
CA ASN A 84 17.56 4.26 8.54
C ASN A 84 17.26 5.76 8.29
N GLY A 85 16.24 6.32 8.95
CA GLY A 85 15.88 7.73 8.82
C GLY A 85 14.47 8.02 9.30
N GLU A 86 13.94 9.19 8.95
CA GLU A 86 12.60 9.62 9.35
C GLU A 86 11.50 8.74 8.72
N PRO A 87 10.38 8.51 9.44
CA PRO A 87 9.23 7.78 8.91
C PRO A 87 8.47 8.60 7.86
N GLY A 88 7.43 7.99 7.29
CA GLY A 88 6.57 8.61 6.29
C GLY A 88 6.79 8.06 4.88
N CYS A 89 5.89 8.41 3.95
CA CYS A 89 5.89 7.82 2.59
C CYS A 89 6.51 8.71 1.51
N LYS A 90 6.71 10.01 1.77
CA LYS A 90 7.14 10.97 0.75
C LYS A 90 8.54 10.60 0.23
N GLY A 91 8.70 10.54 -1.10
CA GLY A 91 9.96 10.20 -1.75
C GLY A 91 10.45 8.75 -1.52
N ARG A 92 9.60 7.88 -0.95
CA ARG A 92 9.98 6.49 -0.61
C ARG A 92 9.31 5.48 -1.53
N GLY A 93 10.09 4.44 -1.84
CA GLY A 93 9.87 3.45 -2.89
C GLY A 93 9.70 2.02 -2.38
N ASN A 94 9.03 1.16 -3.14
CA ASN A 94 9.20 -0.29 -3.05
C ASN A 94 9.99 -0.78 -4.26
N ILE A 95 11.09 -1.48 -4.01
CA ILE A 95 12.05 -1.87 -5.05
C ILE A 95 11.57 -3.12 -5.82
N ALA A 96 11.09 -4.13 -5.10
CA ALA A 96 10.75 -5.41 -5.68
C ALA A 96 9.82 -6.21 -4.76
N PRO A 97 8.68 -6.71 -5.27
CA PRO A 97 7.92 -7.77 -4.58
C PRO A 97 8.31 -9.16 -5.12
N VAL A 98 8.10 -10.18 -4.29
CA VAL A 98 8.06 -11.60 -4.66
C VAL A 98 6.81 -12.21 -4.01
N THR A 99 6.09 -13.06 -4.76
CA THR A 99 4.89 -13.74 -4.28
C THR A 99 5.17 -15.23 -4.10
N ILE A 100 4.86 -15.77 -2.92
CA ILE A 100 4.95 -17.21 -2.63
C ILE A 100 3.58 -17.86 -2.84
N ASN A 101 3.53 -18.95 -3.61
CA ASN A 101 2.32 -19.72 -3.82
C ASN A 101 2.07 -20.67 -2.64
N LEU A 102 1.46 -20.16 -1.57
CA LEU A 102 1.10 -20.95 -0.38
C LEU A 102 0.16 -22.13 -0.69
N PRO A 103 -0.86 -22.03 -1.57
CA PRO A 103 -1.67 -23.18 -1.97
C PRO A 103 -0.85 -24.34 -2.52
N ARG A 104 0.17 -24.06 -3.35
CA ARG A 104 1.07 -25.09 -3.88
C ARG A 104 1.84 -25.79 -2.76
N ILE A 105 2.31 -25.05 -1.76
CA ILE A 105 2.99 -25.63 -0.58
C ILE A 105 2.03 -26.56 0.17
N GLY A 106 0.78 -26.13 0.38
CA GLY A 106 -0.27 -26.95 0.99
C GLY A 106 -0.50 -28.27 0.26
N ILE A 107 -0.59 -28.23 -1.08
CA ILE A 107 -0.73 -29.43 -1.92
C ILE A 107 0.48 -30.35 -1.77
N GLN A 108 1.70 -29.81 -1.73
CA GLN A 108 2.93 -30.59 -1.58
C GLN A 108 3.06 -31.22 -0.19
N ALA A 109 2.56 -30.54 0.84
CA ALA A 109 2.61 -31.00 2.22
C ALA A 109 1.61 -32.13 2.53
N LYS A 110 0.56 -32.31 1.72
CA LYS A 110 -0.44 -33.40 1.88
C LYS A 110 -1.00 -33.51 3.31
N GLY A 111 -1.29 -32.36 3.93
CA GLY A 111 -1.82 -32.29 5.31
C GLY A 111 -0.77 -32.39 6.42
N ASN A 112 0.51 -32.62 6.11
CA ASN A 112 1.58 -32.63 7.11
C ASN A 112 2.11 -31.21 7.37
N ILE A 113 1.86 -30.68 8.56
CA ILE A 113 2.22 -29.32 8.94
C ILE A 113 3.74 -29.10 9.02
N GLN A 114 4.51 -30.10 9.48
CA GLN A 114 5.96 -29.99 9.55
C GLN A 114 6.58 -29.91 8.15
N VAL A 115 6.06 -30.69 7.21
CA VAL A 115 6.47 -30.61 5.79
C VAL A 115 6.07 -29.28 5.18
N PHE A 116 4.88 -28.75 5.49
CA PHE A 116 4.46 -27.42 5.02
C PHE A 116 5.47 -26.33 5.40
N PHE A 117 5.82 -26.24 6.69
CA PHE A 117 6.77 -25.24 7.16
C PHE A 117 8.18 -25.48 6.62
N SER A 118 8.63 -26.75 6.53
CA SER A 118 9.92 -27.07 5.91
C SER A 118 10.01 -26.63 4.44
N ILE A 119 8.94 -26.76 3.66
CA ILE A 119 8.89 -26.27 2.28
C ILE A 119 8.82 -24.74 2.27
N LEU A 120 8.01 -24.14 3.14
CA LEU A 120 7.87 -22.69 3.23
C LEU A 120 9.21 -22.02 3.54
N ASP A 121 9.98 -22.52 4.50
CA ASP A 121 11.31 -22.01 4.85
C ASP A 121 12.25 -22.01 3.64
N LYS A 122 12.27 -23.12 2.88
CA LYS A 122 13.05 -23.21 1.63
C LYS A 122 12.59 -22.20 0.57
N ARG A 123 11.28 -21.92 0.49
CA ARG A 123 10.74 -20.91 -0.43
C ARG A 123 11.02 -19.48 0.03
N LEU A 124 11.06 -19.25 1.33
CA LEU A 124 11.43 -17.95 1.92
C LEU A 124 12.90 -17.62 1.64
N GLU A 125 13.83 -18.56 1.82
CA GLU A 125 15.24 -18.32 1.47
C GLU A 125 15.42 -18.04 -0.02
N LEU A 126 14.75 -18.81 -0.90
CA LEU A 126 14.79 -18.53 -2.34
C LEU A 126 14.19 -17.15 -2.70
N ALA A 127 13.10 -16.76 -2.04
CA ALA A 127 12.49 -15.44 -2.26
C ALA A 127 13.43 -14.32 -1.83
N LYS A 128 14.12 -14.48 -0.70
CA LYS A 128 15.16 -13.56 -0.22
C LYS A 128 16.33 -13.47 -1.20
N GLU A 129 16.86 -14.59 -1.69
CA GLU A 129 17.91 -14.60 -2.72
C GLU A 129 17.48 -13.84 -3.98
N ALA A 130 16.26 -14.07 -4.47
CA ALA A 130 15.72 -13.39 -5.64
C ALA A 130 15.57 -11.87 -5.40
N LEU A 131 15.12 -11.46 -4.22
CA LEU A 131 15.01 -10.05 -3.84
C LEU A 131 16.38 -9.38 -3.73
N LEU A 132 17.36 -10.02 -3.10
CA LEU A 132 18.72 -9.52 -2.96
C LEU A 132 19.42 -9.39 -4.32
N HIS A 133 19.23 -10.36 -5.21
CA HIS A 133 19.75 -10.27 -6.57
C HIS A 133 19.21 -9.04 -7.33
N ARG A 134 17.90 -8.77 -7.23
CA ARG A 134 17.30 -7.56 -7.84
C ARG A 134 17.86 -6.28 -7.21
N TYR A 135 18.02 -6.26 -5.89
CA TYR A 135 18.64 -5.15 -5.19
C TYR A 135 20.09 -4.93 -5.63
N ASP A 136 20.88 -5.99 -5.79
CA ASP A 136 22.28 -5.93 -6.22
C ASP A 136 22.49 -5.40 -7.63
N ILE A 137 21.49 -5.58 -8.50
CA ILE A 137 21.46 -4.93 -9.81
C ILE A 137 21.16 -3.44 -9.65
N LEU A 138 20.10 -3.10 -8.92
CA LEU A 138 19.64 -1.72 -8.81
C LEU A 138 20.61 -0.81 -8.07
N LYS A 139 21.34 -1.33 -7.06
CA LYS A 139 22.34 -0.55 -6.32
C LYS A 139 23.56 -0.13 -7.17
N LYS A 140 23.74 -0.73 -8.36
CA LYS A 140 24.81 -0.36 -9.31
C LYS A 140 24.40 0.79 -10.23
N LEU A 141 23.11 1.14 -10.28
CA LEU A 141 22.61 2.27 -11.06
C LEU A 141 23.06 3.60 -10.43
N LYS A 142 23.32 4.58 -11.30
CA LYS A 142 23.68 5.95 -10.94
C LYS A 142 22.49 6.88 -11.18
N VAL A 143 22.52 8.08 -10.62
CA VAL A 143 21.46 9.09 -10.80
C VAL A 143 21.14 9.35 -12.27
N LYS A 144 22.17 9.35 -13.14
CA LYS A 144 21.98 9.51 -14.60
C LYS A 144 21.12 8.42 -15.23
N ASP A 145 21.05 7.25 -14.62
CA ASP A 145 20.27 6.11 -15.12
C ASP A 145 18.79 6.21 -14.66
N LEU A 146 18.52 6.97 -13.59
CA LEU A 146 17.18 7.19 -13.02
C LEU A 146 16.96 8.66 -12.61
N PRO A 147 17.11 9.64 -13.52
CA PRO A 147 17.20 11.06 -13.17
C PRO A 147 15.92 11.61 -12.52
N PHE A 148 14.75 11.15 -12.97
CA PHE A 148 13.46 11.58 -12.42
C PHE A 148 13.20 11.04 -11.01
N VAL A 149 13.65 9.82 -10.73
CA VAL A 149 13.40 9.14 -9.45
C VAL A 149 14.44 9.54 -8.40
N ALA A 150 15.70 9.74 -8.79
CA ALA A 150 16.82 9.91 -7.86
C ALA A 150 17.55 11.25 -7.97
N GLY A 151 17.32 12.06 -9.01
CA GLY A 151 18.09 13.27 -9.29
C GLY A 151 17.33 14.58 -9.17
N GLN A 152 16.06 14.60 -9.59
CA GLN A 152 15.28 15.84 -9.69
C GLN A 152 14.53 16.23 -8.41
N GLY A 153 14.50 15.37 -7.39
CA GLY A 153 13.85 15.66 -6.11
C GLY A 153 12.33 15.81 -6.19
N LEU A 154 11.70 15.19 -7.19
CA LEU A 154 10.25 15.14 -7.40
C LEU A 154 9.54 14.33 -6.30
#